data_AF-A0A956ZBQ3-F1
#
_entry.id   AF-A0A956ZBQ3-F1
#
_cell.length_a   1.000
_cell.length_b   1.000
_cell.length_c   1.000
_cell.angle_alpha   90.00
_cell.angle_beta   90.00
_cell.angle_gamma   90.00
#
_symmetry.space_group_name_H-M   'P 1'
#
loop_
_entity.id
_entity.type
_entity.pdbx_description
1 polymer ?
#
loop_
_entity_poly.entity_id
_entity_poly.type
_entity_poly.pdbx_seq_one_letter_code
_entity_poly.pdbx_strand_id
1 'polypeptide(L)'
;MVQVFRNVYILALLLAIPGAAIAQDGSVQEKGIAVFVEKRCYTCHTVKAEAAQVDAAKAAFAQSKGVELKESEGDKEAKGGDLSNIGAEKDTAWLTAFLKDPKDYFLDTPECKKLAKQKDRKKFKGTDAELNDLTAWLVTLKYGDMQEPGFENCLKEE
;
A
#
# COMPACT_ATOMS: atom_id res chain seq x y z
N MET A 1 -69.93 -0.10 -43.64
CA MET A 1 -68.92 -0.92 -44.34
C MET A 1 -67.63 -0.83 -43.52
N VAL A 2 -67.30 -1.92 -42.80
CA VAL A 2 -65.97 -2.34 -42.27
C VAL A 2 -65.17 -1.30 -41.45
N GLN A 3 -65.21 -1.25 -40.11
CA GLN A 3 -64.66 -2.16 -39.09
C GLN A 3 -63.17 -2.50 -39.22
N VAL A 4 -62.31 -1.88 -38.40
CA VAL A 4 -61.39 -2.61 -37.49
C VAL A 4 -60.76 -1.68 -36.46
N PHE A 5 -61.20 -1.80 -35.21
CA PHE A 5 -60.35 -1.59 -34.04
C PHE A 5 -59.28 -2.69 -34.01
N ARG A 6 -58.02 -2.34 -33.76
CA ARG A 6 -57.04 -3.32 -33.26
C ARG A 6 -55.98 -2.65 -32.38
N ASN A 7 -56.13 -2.93 -31.09
CA ASN A 7 -55.12 -2.81 -30.04
C ASN A 7 -53.75 -3.27 -30.55
N VAL A 8 -52.72 -2.46 -30.29
CA VAL A 8 -51.36 -2.95 -30.06
C VAL A 8 -50.82 -2.23 -28.83
N TYR A 9 -51.09 -2.83 -27.67
CA TYR A 9 -50.28 -2.71 -26.47
C TYR A 9 -48.95 -3.42 -26.73
N ILE A 10 -47.82 -2.71 -26.85
CA ILE A 10 -46.47 -3.27 -26.63
C ILE A 10 -45.62 -2.14 -26.04
N LEU A 11 -45.58 -2.06 -24.72
CA LEU A 11 -44.49 -2.56 -23.87
C LEU A 11 -43.38 -1.52 -23.74
N ALA A 12 -43.43 -0.77 -22.65
CA ALA A 12 -42.31 0.03 -22.18
C ALA A 12 -41.10 -0.87 -21.95
N LEU A 13 -40.12 -0.81 -22.84
CA LEU A 13 -38.81 -1.40 -22.61
C LEU A 13 -38.06 -0.49 -21.64
N LEU A 14 -38.32 -0.70 -20.34
CA LEU A 14 -37.41 -0.29 -19.28
C LEU A 14 -36.06 -0.95 -19.60
N LEU A 15 -35.13 -0.16 -20.14
CA LEU A 15 -33.72 -0.46 -20.14
C LEU A 15 -33.27 -0.53 -18.67
N ALA A 16 -33.50 -1.68 -18.06
CA ALA A 16 -32.72 -2.12 -16.92
C ALA A 16 -31.30 -2.30 -17.44
N ILE A 17 -30.50 -1.23 -17.35
CA ILE A 17 -29.06 -1.33 -17.42
C ILE A 17 -28.68 -2.13 -16.17
N PRO A 18 -28.21 -3.39 -16.27
CA PRO A 18 -27.52 -3.99 -15.15
C PRO A 18 -26.32 -3.07 -14.89
N GLY A 19 -26.35 -2.35 -13.78
CA GLY A 19 -25.19 -1.65 -13.26
C GLY A 19 -24.11 -2.68 -12.99
N ALA A 20 -23.33 -3.00 -14.01
CA ALA A 20 -22.06 -3.66 -13.85
C ALA A 20 -21.27 -2.80 -12.87
N ALA A 21 -20.89 -3.43 -11.75
CA ALA A 21 -20.15 -2.80 -10.68
C ALA A 21 -18.93 -2.05 -11.26
N ILE A 22 -18.98 -0.71 -11.26
CA ILE A 22 -17.76 0.09 -11.37
C ILE A 22 -17.12 0.05 -9.99
N ALA A 23 -16.28 -0.93 -9.77
CA ALA A 23 -15.41 -0.94 -8.60
C ALA A 23 -14.08 -1.55 -9.02
N GLN A 24 -13.21 -0.74 -9.66
CA GLN A 24 -11.76 -0.93 -9.60
C GLN A 24 -10.91 0.20 -10.22
N ASP A 25 -11.22 1.48 -9.97
CA ASP A 25 -10.30 2.58 -10.32
C ASP A 25 -10.03 3.47 -9.11
N GLY A 26 -9.50 2.87 -8.04
CA GLY A 26 -8.85 3.66 -6.98
C GLY A 26 -7.59 4.33 -7.53
N SER A 27 -7.30 5.53 -7.04
CA SER A 27 -6.04 6.24 -7.31
C SER A 27 -4.81 5.42 -6.88
N VAL A 28 -3.63 5.76 -7.41
CA VAL A 28 -2.35 5.12 -7.01
C VAL A 28 -2.16 5.22 -5.49
N GLN A 29 -2.51 6.37 -4.90
CA GLN A 29 -2.46 6.60 -3.47
C GLN A 29 -3.37 5.64 -2.71
N GLU A 30 -4.65 5.53 -3.09
CA GLU A 30 -5.60 4.65 -2.39
C GLU A 30 -5.19 3.18 -2.47
N LYS A 31 -4.75 2.70 -3.65
CA LYS A 31 -4.29 1.33 -3.85
C LYS A 31 -3.05 1.02 -3.01
N GLY A 32 -2.05 1.89 -3.03
CA GLY A 32 -0.82 1.69 -2.27
C GLY A 32 -1.02 1.76 -0.75
N ILE A 33 -1.81 2.72 -0.27
CA ILE A 33 -2.17 2.82 1.16
C ILE A 33 -2.96 1.59 1.61
N ALA A 34 -3.89 1.08 0.80
CA ALA A 34 -4.61 -0.14 1.12
C ALA A 34 -3.64 -1.31 1.35
N VAL A 35 -2.68 -1.52 0.45
CA VAL A 35 -1.65 -2.56 0.64
C VAL A 35 -0.80 -2.30 1.89
N PHE A 36 -0.37 -1.05 2.13
CA PHE A 36 0.41 -0.68 3.32
C PHE A 36 -0.30 -1.05 4.64
N VAL A 37 -1.61 -0.83 4.70
CA VAL A 37 -2.44 -1.15 5.86
C VAL A 37 -2.70 -2.66 5.96
N GLU A 38 -3.15 -3.28 4.87
CA GLU A 38 -3.52 -4.71 4.86
C GLU A 38 -2.32 -5.62 5.17
N LYS A 39 -1.12 -5.23 4.69
CA LYS A 39 0.13 -5.94 4.96
C LYS A 39 0.81 -5.51 6.27
N ARG A 40 0.15 -4.66 7.06
CA ARG A 40 0.60 -4.21 8.39
C ARG A 40 1.94 -3.48 8.37
N CYS A 41 2.29 -2.78 7.29
CA CYS A 41 3.53 -2.01 7.22
C CYS A 41 3.57 -0.90 8.28
N TYR A 42 2.40 -0.35 8.63
CA TYR A 42 2.22 0.69 9.66
C TYR A 42 2.64 0.28 11.07
N THR A 43 2.85 -1.02 11.35
CA THR A 43 3.32 -1.46 12.68
C THR A 43 4.80 -1.16 12.91
N CYS A 44 5.55 -0.89 11.84
CA CYS A 44 6.98 -0.57 11.92
C CYS A 44 7.33 0.79 11.32
N HIS A 45 6.54 1.26 10.35
CA HIS A 45 6.81 2.48 9.59
C HIS A 45 5.71 3.52 9.81
N THR A 46 6.10 4.79 9.78
CA THR A 46 5.15 5.91 9.66
C THR A 46 5.16 6.49 8.25
N VAL A 47 4.09 7.19 7.88
CA VAL A 47 4.03 8.06 6.69
C VAL A 47 3.38 9.37 7.10
N LYS A 48 4.14 10.24 7.77
CA LYS A 48 3.67 11.52 8.29
C LYS A 48 3.03 12.40 7.21
N ALA A 49 3.58 12.43 5.99
CA ALA A 49 3.03 13.23 4.89
C ALA A 49 1.59 12.85 4.49
N GLU A 50 1.17 11.62 4.78
CA GLU A 50 -0.14 11.10 4.41
C GLU A 50 -0.83 10.41 5.61
N ALA A 51 -0.54 10.88 6.84
CA ALA A 51 -1.01 10.23 8.06
C ALA A 51 -2.54 10.12 8.12
N ALA A 52 -3.27 11.15 7.69
CA ALA A 52 -4.72 11.15 7.69
C ALA A 52 -5.31 10.07 6.77
N GLN A 53 -4.70 9.87 5.59
CA GLN A 53 -5.11 8.86 4.62
C GLN A 53 -4.79 7.45 5.14
N VAL A 54 -3.62 7.26 5.75
CA VAL A 54 -3.23 5.99 6.38
C VAL A 54 -4.15 5.65 7.55
N ASP A 55 -4.50 6.61 8.39
CA ASP A 55 -5.41 6.38 9.53
C ASP A 55 -6.85 6.09 9.08
N ALA A 56 -7.34 6.78 8.04
CA ALA A 56 -8.63 6.47 7.43
C ALA A 56 -8.65 5.04 6.87
N ALA A 57 -7.59 4.62 6.16
CA ALA A 57 -7.47 3.26 5.65
C ALA A 57 -7.35 2.21 6.75
N LYS A 58 -6.64 2.50 7.85
CA LYS A 58 -6.60 1.66 9.06
C LYS A 58 -8.00 1.46 9.63
N ALA A 59 -8.77 2.53 9.80
CA ALA A 59 -10.14 2.45 10.30
C ALA A 59 -11.06 1.64 9.38
N ALA A 60 -10.98 1.86 8.07
CA ALA A 60 -11.74 1.10 7.08
C ALA A 60 -11.37 -0.39 7.08
N PHE A 61 -10.09 -0.71 7.15
CA PHE A 61 -9.61 -2.09 7.24
C PHE A 61 -10.10 -2.77 8.53
N ALA A 62 -9.98 -2.09 9.68
CA ALA A 62 -10.47 -2.55 10.98
C ALA A 62 -11.96 -2.92 10.91
N GLN A 63 -12.78 -2.01 10.37
CA GLN A 63 -14.20 -2.19 10.16
C GLN A 63 -14.49 -3.41 9.25
N SER A 64 -13.79 -3.53 8.12
CA SER A 64 -13.99 -4.64 7.17
C SER A 64 -13.64 -6.01 7.75
N LYS A 65 -12.75 -6.07 8.74
CA LYS A 65 -12.37 -7.30 9.43
C LYS A 65 -13.15 -7.54 10.71
N GLY A 66 -13.99 -6.59 11.14
CA GLY A 66 -14.71 -6.65 12.40
C GLY A 66 -13.77 -6.70 13.61
N VAL A 67 -12.60 -6.07 13.53
CA VAL A 67 -11.58 -6.05 14.58
C VAL A 67 -11.22 -4.63 14.97
N GLU A 68 -10.78 -4.43 16.20
CA GLU A 68 -10.14 -3.18 16.62
C GLU A 68 -8.63 -3.29 16.40
N LEU A 69 -8.04 -2.33 15.70
CA LEU A 69 -6.59 -2.22 15.54
C LEU A 69 -6.02 -1.53 16.77
N LYS A 70 -5.69 -2.31 17.81
CA LYS A 70 -4.99 -1.78 18.98
C LYS A 70 -3.54 -1.51 18.64
N GLU A 71 -3.07 -0.30 18.95
CA GLU A 71 -1.63 -0.01 19.00
C GLU A 71 -1.04 -0.84 20.15
N SER A 72 -0.04 -1.66 19.84
CA SER A 72 0.70 -2.42 20.83
C SER A 72 1.73 -1.53 21.51
N GLU A 73 2.12 -1.81 22.76
CA GLU A 73 3.22 -1.06 23.39
C GLU A 73 4.55 -1.15 22.62
N GLY A 74 4.69 -2.16 21.74
CA GLY A 74 5.82 -2.32 20.82
C GLY A 74 5.75 -1.47 19.55
N ASP A 75 4.64 -0.73 19.35
CA ASP A 75 4.40 0.19 18.23
C ASP A 75 4.79 1.64 18.59
N LYS A 76 5.11 1.91 19.87
CA LYS A 76 5.47 3.26 20.38
C LYS A 76 6.78 3.82 19.80
N GLU A 77 7.61 2.97 19.19
CA GLU A 77 8.76 3.39 18.39
C GLU A 77 8.71 2.70 17.03
N ALA A 78 8.49 3.48 15.98
CA ALA A 78 8.51 3.02 14.60
C ALA A 78 9.92 2.53 14.24
N LYS A 79 10.16 1.22 14.43
CA LYS A 79 11.47 0.58 14.23
C LYS A 79 12.02 0.76 12.81
N GLY A 80 11.14 0.98 11.84
CA GLY A 80 11.43 1.14 10.43
C GLY A 80 11.56 2.59 9.95
N GLY A 81 11.32 3.58 10.80
CA GLY A 81 11.40 4.99 10.41
C GLY A 81 10.21 5.50 9.59
N ASP A 82 10.24 6.79 9.29
CA ASP A 82 9.20 7.48 8.51
C ASP A 82 9.50 7.40 7.01
N LEU A 83 8.53 7.00 6.19
CA LEU A 83 8.71 6.80 4.75
C LEU A 83 8.23 7.99 3.90
N SER A 84 7.90 9.12 4.51
CA SER A 84 7.30 10.26 3.80
C SER A 84 8.18 10.85 2.69
N ASN A 85 9.48 10.55 2.68
CA ASN A 85 10.45 10.99 1.68
C ASN A 85 11.07 9.87 0.83
N ILE A 86 10.63 8.62 0.97
CA ILE A 86 11.35 7.48 0.38
C ILE A 86 11.44 7.54 -1.15
N GLY A 87 10.43 8.09 -1.81
CA GLY A 87 10.38 8.26 -3.26
C GLY A 87 11.29 9.36 -3.80
N ALA A 88 11.87 10.20 -2.94
CA ALA A 88 12.93 11.13 -3.33
C ALA A 88 14.30 10.43 -3.38
N GLU A 89 14.47 9.34 -2.64
CA GLU A 89 15.74 8.63 -2.47
C GLU A 89 15.82 7.36 -3.33
N LYS A 90 14.69 6.67 -3.51
CA LYS A 90 14.61 5.34 -4.15
C LYS A 90 13.53 5.31 -5.21
N ASP A 91 13.83 4.65 -6.33
CA ASP A 91 12.89 4.44 -7.41
C ASP A 91 12.09 3.13 -7.25
N THR A 92 11.15 2.90 -8.17
CA THR A 92 10.25 1.73 -8.14
C THR A 92 11.02 0.42 -8.28
N ALA A 93 12.08 0.39 -9.09
CA ALA A 93 12.88 -0.82 -9.34
C ALA A 93 13.62 -1.23 -8.07
N TRP A 94 14.28 -0.26 -7.42
CA TRP A 94 14.96 -0.47 -6.15
C TRP A 94 13.99 -0.92 -5.07
N LEU A 95 12.85 -0.24 -4.90
CA LEU A 95 11.85 -0.59 -3.88
C LEU A 95 11.28 -1.99 -4.10
N THR A 96 11.03 -2.37 -5.35
CA THR A 96 10.51 -3.69 -5.71
C THR A 96 11.51 -4.78 -5.35
N ALA A 97 12.78 -4.60 -5.70
CA ALA A 97 13.83 -5.57 -5.40
C ALA A 97 14.10 -5.65 -3.89
N PHE A 98 14.21 -4.50 -3.22
CA PHE A 98 14.45 -4.43 -1.78
C PHE A 98 13.34 -5.10 -0.96
N LEU A 99 12.06 -4.85 -1.28
CA LEU A 99 10.95 -5.43 -0.52
C LEU A 99 10.82 -6.96 -0.68
N LYS A 100 11.32 -7.53 -1.79
CA LYS A 100 11.34 -8.98 -2.03
C LYS A 100 12.35 -9.69 -1.13
N ASP A 101 13.54 -9.12 -0.96
CA ASP A 101 14.56 -9.65 -0.04
C ASP A 101 15.40 -8.58 0.65
N PRO A 102 14.85 -7.88 1.67
CA PRO A 102 15.52 -6.75 2.28
C PRO A 102 16.72 -7.17 3.13
N LYS A 103 16.85 -8.45 3.47
CA LYS A 103 17.98 -8.95 4.24
C LYS A 103 19.18 -9.20 3.35
N ASP A 104 18.95 -9.67 2.13
CA ASP A 104 20.01 -10.01 1.19
C ASP A 104 20.71 -8.77 0.61
N TYR A 105 20.06 -7.61 0.66
CA TYR A 105 20.66 -6.32 0.29
C TYR A 105 21.87 -5.91 1.13
N PHE A 106 22.03 -6.45 2.36
CA PHE A 106 23.08 -6.02 3.28
C PHE A 106 24.24 -7.02 3.39
N LEU A 107 25.46 -6.51 3.55
CA LEU A 107 26.66 -7.30 3.87
C LEU A 107 26.43 -8.16 5.12
N ASP A 108 26.95 -9.40 5.08
CA ASP A 108 26.75 -10.39 6.14
C ASP A 108 27.73 -10.24 7.33
N THR A 109 28.01 -9.00 7.74
CA THR A 109 28.89 -8.71 8.89
C THR A 109 28.07 -8.41 10.15
N PRO A 110 28.59 -8.68 11.37
CA PRO A 110 27.90 -8.34 12.62
C PRO A 110 27.53 -6.86 12.75
N GLU A 111 28.40 -5.97 12.25
CA GLU A 111 28.17 -4.52 12.25
C GLU A 111 26.99 -4.15 11.34
N CYS A 112 26.99 -4.64 10.10
CA CYS A 112 25.92 -4.37 9.14
C CYS A 112 24.59 -5.01 9.54
N LYS A 113 24.62 -6.20 10.14
CA LYS A 113 23.44 -6.83 10.78
C LYS A 113 22.75 -5.91 11.79
N LYS A 114 23.57 -5.25 12.63
CA LYS A 114 23.08 -4.34 13.67
C LYS A 114 22.60 -3.02 13.08
N LEU A 115 23.42 -2.39 12.23
CA LEU A 115 23.10 -1.10 11.60
C LEU A 115 21.84 -1.18 10.75
N ALA A 116 21.73 -2.21 9.92
CA ALA A 116 20.57 -2.44 9.08
C ALA A 116 19.33 -2.93 9.85
N LYS A 117 19.43 -3.19 11.17
CA LYS A 117 18.38 -3.84 11.97
C LYS A 117 17.84 -5.09 11.25
N GLN A 118 18.73 -5.91 10.67
CA GLN A 118 18.37 -6.98 9.71
C GLN A 118 17.36 -7.99 10.28
N LYS A 119 17.35 -8.20 11.60
CA LYS A 119 16.37 -9.05 12.30
C LYS A 119 14.92 -8.55 12.16
N ASP A 120 14.73 -7.23 12.08
CA ASP A 120 13.42 -6.58 12.06
C ASP A 120 12.89 -6.39 10.62
N ARG A 121 13.77 -6.46 9.61
CA ARG A 121 13.39 -6.37 8.20
C ARG A 121 12.74 -7.67 7.70
N LYS A 122 11.45 -7.60 7.38
CA LYS A 122 10.67 -8.72 6.88
C LYS A 122 10.51 -8.62 5.36
N LYS A 123 10.57 -9.76 4.67
CA LYS A 123 10.17 -9.85 3.26
C LYS A 123 8.72 -9.46 3.10
N PHE A 124 8.38 -8.77 2.02
CA PHE A 124 7.00 -8.51 1.65
C PHE A 124 6.23 -9.82 1.46
N LYS A 125 5.00 -9.88 1.97
CA LYS A 125 4.11 -11.06 1.87
C LYS A 125 2.82 -10.67 1.17
N GLY A 126 2.85 -10.71 -0.15
CA GLY A 126 1.72 -10.40 -1.02
C GLY A 126 1.96 -10.88 -2.44
N THR A 127 1.02 -10.57 -3.32
CA THR A 127 1.12 -10.82 -4.76
C THR A 127 2.01 -9.76 -5.43
N ASP A 128 2.46 -10.03 -6.67
CA ASP A 128 3.19 -9.03 -7.45
C ASP A 128 2.33 -7.78 -7.74
N ALA A 129 1.01 -7.95 -7.91
CA ALA A 129 0.10 -6.82 -8.10
C ALA A 129 0.06 -5.90 -6.87
N GLU A 130 -0.07 -6.49 -5.66
CA GLU A 130 -0.03 -5.73 -4.41
C GLU A 130 1.33 -5.04 -4.21
N LEU A 131 2.43 -5.72 -4.56
CA LEU A 131 3.76 -5.12 -4.49
C LEU A 131 3.87 -3.91 -5.43
N ASN A 132 3.35 -4.02 -6.65
CA ASN A 132 3.35 -2.92 -7.63
C ASN A 132 2.52 -1.73 -7.15
N ASP A 133 1.32 -1.97 -6.61
CA ASP A 133 0.48 -0.90 -6.05
C ASP A 133 1.19 -0.19 -4.88
N LEU A 134 1.84 -0.96 -4.00
CA LEU A 134 2.61 -0.41 -2.89
C LEU A 134 3.79 0.44 -3.38
N THR A 135 4.61 -0.08 -4.29
CA THR A 135 5.81 0.65 -4.76
C THR A 135 5.46 1.84 -5.64
N ALA A 136 4.37 1.78 -6.41
CA ALA A 136 3.86 2.90 -7.19
C ALA A 136 3.44 4.09 -6.30
N TRP A 137 2.89 3.83 -5.12
CA TRP A 137 2.61 4.87 -4.13
C TRP A 137 3.86 5.34 -3.38
N LEU A 138 4.73 4.42 -2.94
CA LEU A 138 5.94 4.81 -2.20
C LEU A 138 6.84 5.78 -2.97
N VAL A 139 6.93 5.65 -4.31
CA VAL A 139 7.70 6.60 -5.14
C VAL A 139 7.08 7.98 -5.27
N THR A 140 5.82 8.17 -4.90
CA THR A 140 5.19 9.49 -4.84
C THR A 140 5.50 10.25 -3.55
N LEU A 141 6.00 9.56 -2.52
CA LEU A 141 6.32 10.13 -1.22
C LEU A 141 7.67 10.87 -1.27
N LYS A 142 7.62 12.20 -1.36
CA LYS A 142 8.80 13.08 -1.53
C LYS A 142 8.83 14.26 -0.57
N TYR A 143 8.18 14.12 0.59
CA TYR A 143 7.98 15.19 1.57
C TYR A 143 8.26 14.67 2.98
N GLY A 144 9.50 14.78 3.44
CA GLY A 144 9.89 14.39 4.79
C GLY A 144 11.39 14.47 5.01
N ASP A 145 11.83 13.98 6.15
CA ASP A 145 13.26 13.84 6.44
C ASP A 145 13.86 12.70 5.62
N MET A 146 15.15 12.80 5.29
CA MET A 146 15.88 11.70 4.68
C MET A 146 15.95 10.50 5.63
N GLN A 147 16.03 9.29 5.08
CA GLN A 147 16.31 8.11 5.90
C GLN A 147 17.63 8.28 6.67
N GLU A 148 17.73 7.65 7.85
CA GLU A 148 18.96 7.71 8.66
C GLU A 148 20.17 7.29 7.80
N PRO A 149 21.18 8.16 7.64
CA PRO A 149 22.31 7.87 6.78
C PRO A 149 23.26 6.85 7.43
N GLY A 150 24.08 6.20 6.60
CA GLY A 150 25.17 5.31 7.01
C GLY A 150 24.92 3.83 6.74
N PHE A 151 23.67 3.40 6.50
CA PHE A 151 23.38 2.00 6.14
C PHE A 151 23.82 1.68 4.70
N GLU A 152 24.05 2.68 3.87
CA GLU A 152 24.47 2.55 2.47
C GLU A 152 25.82 1.83 2.39
N ASN A 153 26.72 2.12 3.34
CA ASN A 153 28.02 1.43 3.47
C ASN A 153 27.90 -0.07 3.75
N CYS A 154 26.70 -0.53 4.11
CA CYS A 154 26.39 -1.91 4.38
C CYS A 154 25.63 -2.59 3.24
N LEU A 155 25.37 -1.92 2.11
CA LEU A 155 24.76 -2.53 0.93
C LEU A 155 25.77 -3.42 0.20
N LYS A 156 25.31 -4.55 -0.35
CA LYS A 156 26.18 -5.44 -1.15
C LYS A 156 26.51 -4.86 -2.52
N GLU A 157 25.55 -4.16 -3.11
CA GLU A 157 25.62 -3.52 -4.43
C GLU A 157 24.79 -2.22 -4.38
N GLU A 158 25.24 -1.18 -5.08
CA GLU A 158 24.51 0.09 -5.27
C GLU A 158 23.72 0.11 -6.57
#